data_AF-K1YH23-F1
#
_entry.id   AF-K1YH23-F1
#
_cell.length_a   1.000
_cell.length_b   1.000
_cell.length_c   1.000
_cell.angle_alpha   90.00
_cell.angle_beta   90.00
_cell.angle_gamma   90.00
#
_symmetry.space_group_name_H-M   'P 1'
#
loop_
_entity.id
_entity.type
_entity.pdbx_description
1 polymer ?
#
loop_
_entity_poly.entity_id
_entity_poly.type
_entity_poly.pdbx_seq_one_letter_code
_entity_poly.pdbx_strand_id
1 'polypeptide(L)'
;AGIVGENAARIAKGMGSRVLIFDKSVEKLKIIKKKITGIEIGGSQQMDMETAALEADLLIGAVLVPGAKAPKLIKQSTVERMKGGSVIVDVAVDQGGCVETSVITSHENPVVKRFSILHYGVPNMPGAVPVTATRALVNATTVYIQNLADLGFDDCIKKFPEMKGALNCFKGEIMLAALKNIL
;
A
#
# COMPACT_ATOMS: atom_id res chain seq x y z
N ALA A 1 -3.00 -8.21 4.36
CA ALA A 1 -4.28 -7.78 4.99
C ALA A 1 -4.17 -6.49 5.83
N GLY A 2 -3.47 -5.45 5.35
CA GLY A 2 -3.57 -4.09 5.91
C GLY A 2 -4.73 -3.29 5.29
N ILE A 3 -4.75 -1.97 5.46
CA ILE A 3 -5.81 -1.08 4.92
C ILE A 3 -5.97 -1.24 3.41
N VAL A 4 -4.87 -1.20 2.64
CA VAL A 4 -4.89 -1.36 1.18
C VAL A 4 -5.46 -2.73 0.81
N GLY A 5 -4.92 -3.80 1.38
CA GLY A 5 -5.37 -5.17 1.09
C GLY A 5 -6.82 -5.43 1.48
N GLU A 6 -7.29 -4.88 2.61
CA GLU A 6 -8.70 -5.01 3.03
C GLU A 6 -9.65 -4.35 2.03
N ASN A 7 -9.37 -3.12 1.61
CA ASN A 7 -10.21 -2.42 0.64
C ASN A 7 -10.17 -3.08 -0.74
N ALA A 8 -8.98 -3.50 -1.20
CA ALA A 8 -8.84 -4.25 -2.46
C ALA A 8 -9.68 -5.53 -2.46
N ALA A 9 -9.59 -6.33 -1.38
CA ALA A 9 -10.39 -7.55 -1.25
C ALA A 9 -11.89 -7.26 -1.18
N ARG A 10 -12.31 -6.19 -0.49
CA ARG A 10 -13.72 -5.79 -0.39
C ARG A 10 -14.31 -5.46 -1.76
N ILE A 11 -13.60 -4.66 -2.56
CA ILE A 11 -14.04 -4.30 -3.91
C ILE A 11 -14.05 -5.53 -4.82
N ALA A 12 -12.95 -6.30 -4.85
CA ALA A 12 -12.87 -7.50 -5.67
C ALA A 12 -13.97 -8.52 -5.32
N LYS A 13 -14.30 -8.68 -4.03
CA LYS A 13 -15.44 -9.50 -3.62
C LYS A 13 -16.79 -8.92 -4.03
N GLY A 14 -16.98 -7.62 -3.91
CA GLY A 14 -18.20 -6.95 -4.40
C GLY A 14 -18.42 -7.15 -5.89
N MET A 15 -17.34 -7.34 -6.66
CA MET A 15 -17.38 -7.65 -8.10
C MET A 15 -17.57 -9.14 -8.42
N GLY A 16 -17.71 -10.01 -7.40
CA GLY A 16 -17.95 -11.44 -7.58
C GLY A 16 -16.69 -12.31 -7.72
N SER A 17 -15.49 -11.74 -7.58
CA SER A 17 -14.24 -12.49 -7.77
C SER A 17 -14.00 -13.53 -6.66
N ARG A 18 -13.24 -14.58 -6.97
CA ARG A 18 -12.58 -15.40 -5.94
C ARG A 18 -11.39 -14.60 -5.38
N VAL A 19 -11.32 -14.45 -4.07
CA VAL A 19 -10.31 -13.59 -3.42
C VAL A 19 -9.57 -14.40 -2.37
N LEU A 20 -8.26 -14.53 -2.56
CA LEU A 20 -7.32 -15.15 -1.63
C LEU A 20 -6.43 -14.06 -1.03
N ILE A 21 -6.32 -14.00 0.29
CA ILE A 21 -5.52 -12.99 1.00
C ILE A 21 -4.40 -13.63 1.82
N PHE A 22 -3.24 -12.98 1.79
CA PHE A 22 -2.06 -13.32 2.58
C PHE A 22 -1.70 -12.18 3.54
N ASP A 23 -1.19 -12.55 4.73
CA ASP A 23 -0.58 -11.65 5.71
C ASP A 23 0.25 -12.47 6.70
N LYS A 24 1.29 -11.88 7.30
CA LYS A 24 2.05 -12.52 8.37
C LYS A 24 1.28 -12.55 9.69
N SER A 25 0.38 -11.60 9.90
CA SER A 25 -0.43 -11.49 11.11
C SER A 25 -1.70 -12.34 11.01
N VAL A 26 -1.72 -13.45 11.74
CA VAL A 26 -2.91 -14.31 11.89
C VAL A 26 -4.10 -13.52 12.45
N GLU A 27 -3.85 -12.55 13.34
CA GLU A 27 -4.89 -11.71 13.91
C GLU A 27 -5.57 -10.83 12.83
N LYS A 28 -4.79 -10.18 11.97
CA LYS A 28 -5.34 -9.40 10.83
C LYS A 28 -6.16 -10.29 9.89
N LEU A 29 -5.70 -11.52 9.63
CA LEU A 29 -6.43 -12.50 8.82
C LEU A 29 -7.76 -12.91 9.45
N LYS A 30 -7.81 -13.08 10.77
CA LYS A 30 -9.07 -13.33 11.50
C LYS A 30 -10.02 -12.14 11.41
N ILE A 31 -9.51 -10.93 11.60
CA ILE A 31 -10.31 -9.70 11.54
C ILE A 31 -10.93 -9.53 10.14
N ILE A 32 -10.13 -9.63 9.08
CA ILE A 32 -10.64 -9.42 7.72
C ILE A 32 -11.66 -10.49 7.31
N LYS A 33 -11.46 -11.76 7.72
CA LYS A 33 -12.42 -12.85 7.46
C LYS A 33 -13.77 -12.62 8.14
N LYS A 34 -13.81 -11.88 9.26
CA LYS A 34 -15.06 -11.44 9.90
C LYS A 34 -15.72 -10.28 9.16
N LYS A 35 -14.91 -9.37 8.59
CA LYS A 35 -15.40 -8.15 7.90
C LYS A 35 -15.86 -8.37 6.46
N ILE A 36 -15.33 -9.39 5.79
CA ILE A 36 -15.60 -9.69 4.38
C ILE A 36 -15.92 -11.17 4.27
N THR A 37 -17.15 -11.50 3.92
CA THR A 37 -17.60 -12.88 3.77
C THR A 37 -17.08 -13.50 2.47
N GLY A 38 -16.84 -14.80 2.48
CA GLY A 38 -16.47 -15.57 1.29
C GLY A 38 -15.03 -15.35 0.76
N ILE A 39 -14.16 -14.65 1.50
CA ILE A 39 -12.72 -14.60 1.18
C ILE A 39 -11.99 -15.83 1.70
N GLU A 40 -10.94 -16.21 0.99
CA GLU A 40 -10.02 -17.28 1.35
C GLU A 40 -8.76 -16.69 1.98
N ILE A 41 -8.13 -17.46 2.87
CA ILE A 41 -6.89 -17.07 3.54
C ILE A 41 -5.80 -18.02 3.07
N GLY A 42 -4.73 -17.45 2.52
CA GLY A 42 -3.56 -18.19 2.06
C GLY A 42 -2.64 -18.61 3.21
N GLY A 43 -1.68 -19.48 2.89
CA GLY A 43 -0.67 -19.94 3.83
C GLY A 43 0.29 -18.84 4.29
N SER A 44 1.22 -19.17 5.19
CA SER A 44 2.15 -18.21 5.80
C SER A 44 3.53 -18.19 5.14
N GLN A 45 3.78 -19.08 4.18
CA GLN A 45 5.07 -19.20 3.50
C GLN A 45 5.11 -18.44 2.18
N GLN A 46 6.30 -18.03 1.77
CA GLN A 46 6.49 -17.40 0.47
C GLN A 46 6.11 -18.33 -0.69
N MET A 47 6.39 -19.62 -0.55
CA MET A 47 6.02 -20.62 -1.56
C MET A 47 4.50 -20.72 -1.78
N ASP A 48 3.69 -20.49 -0.73
CA ASP A 48 2.23 -20.47 -0.85
C ASP A 48 1.77 -19.29 -1.70
N MET A 49 2.38 -18.11 -1.51
CA MET A 49 2.12 -16.91 -2.30
C MET A 49 2.54 -17.08 -3.76
N GLU A 50 3.73 -17.68 -4.00
CA GLU A 50 4.21 -17.93 -5.35
C GLU A 50 3.32 -18.95 -6.08
N THR A 51 2.85 -19.99 -5.40
CA THR A 51 1.93 -20.98 -5.97
C THR A 51 0.59 -20.34 -6.34
N ALA A 52 0.02 -19.53 -5.44
CA ALA A 52 -1.21 -18.80 -5.71
C ALA A 52 -1.07 -17.80 -6.87
N ALA A 53 0.10 -17.17 -7.01
CA ALA A 53 0.37 -16.24 -8.11
C ALA A 53 0.30 -16.93 -9.48
N LEU A 54 0.73 -18.19 -9.60
CA LEU A 54 0.64 -18.95 -10.86
C LEU A 54 -0.81 -19.16 -11.32
N GLU A 55 -1.75 -19.26 -10.37
CA GLU A 55 -3.18 -19.43 -10.65
C GLU A 55 -3.95 -18.11 -10.76
N ALA A 56 -3.34 -16.98 -10.37
CA ALA A 56 -4.03 -15.71 -10.29
C ALA A 56 -4.21 -15.05 -11.67
N ASP A 57 -5.41 -14.55 -11.93
CA ASP A 57 -5.68 -13.68 -13.08
C ASP A 57 -5.35 -12.20 -12.74
N LEU A 58 -5.40 -11.85 -11.45
CA LEU A 58 -5.01 -10.55 -10.90
C LEU A 58 -4.27 -10.73 -9.58
N LEU A 59 -3.08 -10.14 -9.47
CA LEU A 59 -2.28 -10.08 -8.25
C LEU A 59 -2.17 -8.62 -7.77
N ILE A 60 -2.52 -8.38 -6.51
CA ILE A 60 -2.42 -7.04 -5.90
C ILE A 60 -1.35 -7.05 -4.79
N GLY A 61 -0.25 -6.35 -5.04
CA GLY A 61 0.80 -6.09 -4.07
C GLY A 61 0.37 -5.00 -3.08
N ALA A 62 0.06 -5.38 -1.85
CA ALA A 62 -0.46 -4.47 -0.81
C ALA A 62 0.38 -4.51 0.48
N VAL A 63 1.70 -4.69 0.34
CA VAL A 63 2.62 -4.85 1.47
C VAL A 63 3.31 -3.53 1.78
N LEU A 64 3.20 -3.10 3.03
CA LEU A 64 3.80 -1.88 3.54
C LEU A 64 4.65 -2.23 4.75
N VAL A 65 5.93 -1.85 4.72
CA VAL A 65 6.82 -1.89 5.89
C VAL A 65 7.20 -0.45 6.21
N PRO A 66 6.67 0.15 7.30
CA PRO A 66 6.94 1.55 7.64
C PRO A 66 8.45 1.83 7.70
N GLY A 67 8.91 2.83 6.96
CA GLY A 67 10.31 3.29 6.97
C GLY A 67 11.33 2.35 6.30
N ALA A 68 10.88 1.29 5.61
CA ALA A 68 11.76 0.36 4.93
C ALA A 68 11.26 0.05 3.51
N LYS A 69 12.15 -0.50 2.67
CA LYS A 69 11.76 -1.00 1.34
C LYS A 69 10.81 -2.18 1.48
N ALA A 70 9.87 -2.29 0.56
CA ALA A 70 8.99 -3.46 0.50
C ALA A 70 9.81 -4.73 0.23
N PRO A 71 9.57 -5.84 0.96
CA PRO A 71 10.24 -7.11 0.69
C PRO A 71 9.75 -7.68 -0.65
N LYS A 72 10.66 -8.32 -1.40
CA LYS A 72 10.32 -9.03 -2.64
C LYS A 72 9.69 -10.38 -2.28
N LEU A 73 8.37 -10.47 -2.44
CA LEU A 73 7.57 -11.64 -2.08
C LEU A 73 7.29 -12.55 -3.27
N ILE A 74 7.25 -11.99 -4.49
CA ILE A 74 7.03 -12.74 -5.72
C ILE A 74 8.25 -12.57 -6.61
N LYS A 75 8.94 -13.69 -6.85
CA LYS A 75 10.13 -13.74 -7.70
C LYS A 75 9.80 -13.55 -9.18
N GLN A 76 10.76 -13.03 -9.93
CA GLN A 76 10.66 -12.91 -11.40
C GLN A 76 10.36 -14.26 -12.05
N SER A 77 11.03 -15.33 -11.60
CA SER A 77 10.81 -16.70 -12.11
C SER A 77 9.39 -17.22 -11.88
N THR A 78 8.67 -16.68 -10.90
CA THR A 78 7.24 -16.96 -10.70
C THR A 78 6.39 -16.14 -11.66
N VAL A 79 6.70 -14.84 -11.83
CA VAL A 79 5.98 -13.97 -12.77
C VAL A 79 6.05 -14.46 -14.21
N GLU A 80 7.21 -14.95 -14.66
CA GLU A 80 7.40 -15.52 -16.00
C GLU A 80 6.49 -16.73 -16.29
N ARG A 81 6.04 -17.43 -15.24
CA ARG A 81 5.20 -18.63 -15.31
C ARG A 81 3.74 -18.36 -14.98
N MET A 82 3.38 -17.11 -14.66
CA MET A 82 1.98 -16.74 -14.46
C MET A 82 1.18 -16.91 -15.77
N LYS A 83 -0.14 -17.05 -15.64
CA LYS A 83 -1.05 -17.10 -16.78
C LYS A 83 -0.83 -15.89 -17.68
N GLY A 84 -0.64 -16.12 -18.98
CA GLY A 84 -0.55 -15.03 -19.94
C GLY A 84 -1.81 -14.18 -19.95
N GLY A 85 -1.64 -12.86 -19.94
CA GLY A 85 -2.73 -11.88 -19.83
C GLY A 85 -3.15 -11.54 -18.40
N SER A 86 -2.59 -12.21 -17.38
CA SER A 86 -2.81 -11.80 -15.99
C SER A 86 -2.20 -10.42 -15.70
N VAL A 87 -2.69 -9.80 -14.63
CA VAL A 87 -2.34 -8.43 -14.25
C VAL A 87 -1.69 -8.41 -12.86
N ILE A 88 -0.62 -7.63 -12.72
CA ILE A 88 0.00 -7.30 -11.45
C ILE A 88 -0.24 -5.81 -11.17
N VAL A 89 -0.88 -5.50 -10.05
CA VAL A 89 -1.04 -4.15 -9.51
C VAL A 89 -0.21 -4.05 -8.25
N ASP A 90 0.92 -3.33 -8.29
CA ASP A 90 1.78 -3.16 -7.11
C ASP A 90 1.57 -1.80 -6.47
N VAL A 91 0.78 -1.76 -5.40
CA VAL A 91 0.51 -0.53 -4.62
C VAL A 91 1.74 -0.15 -3.78
N ALA A 92 2.65 -1.08 -3.52
CA ALA A 92 3.89 -0.83 -2.79
C ALA A 92 5.02 -0.29 -3.68
N VAL A 93 4.72 0.02 -4.95
CA VAL A 93 5.71 0.48 -5.93
C VAL A 93 6.47 1.74 -5.47
N ASP A 94 5.82 2.61 -4.70
CA ASP A 94 6.42 3.81 -4.09
C ASP A 94 7.57 3.48 -3.12
N GLN A 95 7.63 2.26 -2.60
CA GLN A 95 8.67 1.75 -1.71
C GLN A 95 9.53 0.66 -2.37
N GLY A 96 9.55 0.65 -3.71
CA GLY A 96 10.31 -0.31 -4.52
C GLY A 96 9.52 -1.54 -4.95
N GLY A 97 8.26 -1.70 -4.53
CA GLY A 97 7.36 -2.79 -4.93
C GLY A 97 7.65 -4.13 -4.25
N CYS A 98 6.60 -4.93 -4.01
CA CYS A 98 6.73 -6.26 -3.41
C CYS A 98 6.89 -7.40 -4.43
N VAL A 99 6.83 -7.11 -5.73
CA VAL A 99 7.16 -8.05 -6.81
C VAL A 99 8.52 -7.67 -7.41
N GLU A 100 9.35 -8.65 -7.77
CA GLU A 100 10.68 -8.37 -8.34
C GLU A 100 10.63 -7.64 -9.68
N THR A 101 9.58 -7.89 -10.47
CA THR A 101 9.38 -7.31 -11.81
C THR A 101 8.57 -6.02 -11.80
N SER A 102 8.22 -5.50 -10.61
CA SER A 102 7.49 -4.23 -10.47
C SER A 102 8.23 -3.09 -11.14
N VAL A 103 7.46 -2.22 -11.79
CA VAL A 103 7.97 -1.05 -12.50
C VAL A 103 7.11 0.15 -12.16
N ILE A 104 7.75 1.28 -11.87
CA ILE A 104 7.06 2.55 -11.69
C ILE A 104 6.54 2.99 -13.06
N THR A 105 5.25 3.30 -13.12
CA THR A 105 4.54 3.80 -14.30
C THR A 105 3.94 5.17 -13.99
N SER A 106 3.20 5.78 -14.90
CA SER A 106 2.54 7.08 -14.68
C SER A 106 1.06 7.01 -15.04
N HIS A 107 0.26 8.00 -14.64
CA HIS A 107 -1.15 8.07 -15.06
C HIS A 107 -1.30 8.16 -16.59
N GLU A 108 -0.33 8.73 -17.30
CA GLU A 108 -0.31 8.80 -18.77
C GLU A 108 0.02 7.46 -19.42
N ASN A 109 0.96 6.71 -18.84
CA ASN A 109 1.40 5.40 -19.32
C ASN A 109 1.32 4.37 -18.18
N PRO A 110 0.10 3.93 -17.79
CA PRO A 110 -0.14 3.26 -16.51
C PRO A 110 0.22 1.78 -16.51
N VAL A 111 0.44 1.18 -17.68
CA VAL A 111 0.68 -0.25 -17.81
C VAL A 111 1.88 -0.51 -18.69
N VAL A 112 2.76 -1.38 -18.22
CA VAL A 112 3.87 -1.92 -19.00
C VAL A 112 3.70 -3.43 -19.08
N LYS A 113 3.82 -3.99 -20.27
CA LYS A 113 3.84 -5.44 -20.44
C LYS A 113 5.27 -5.95 -20.22
N ARG A 114 5.45 -6.90 -19.30
CA ARG A 114 6.69 -7.68 -19.16
C ARG A 114 6.35 -9.16 -19.26
N PHE A 115 7.08 -9.88 -20.11
CA PHE A 115 6.72 -11.24 -20.50
C PHE A 115 5.31 -11.26 -21.12
N SER A 116 4.44 -12.14 -20.64
CA SER A 116 3.02 -12.20 -20.99
C SER A 116 2.11 -11.46 -19.98
N ILE A 117 2.68 -10.72 -19.02
CA ILE A 117 1.98 -10.15 -17.86
C ILE A 117 1.91 -8.63 -17.96
N LEU A 118 0.78 -8.05 -17.55
CA LEU A 118 0.59 -6.59 -17.49
C LEU A 118 0.94 -6.08 -16.09
N HIS A 119 1.86 -5.14 -16.00
CA HIS A 119 2.26 -4.49 -14.76
C HIS A 119 1.67 -3.08 -14.68
N TYR A 120 0.89 -2.84 -13.62
CA TYR A 120 0.45 -1.52 -13.20
C TYR A 120 1.20 -1.13 -11.92
N GLY A 121 1.90 -0.01 -11.97
CA GLY A 121 2.68 0.49 -10.84
C GLY A 121 2.65 2.00 -10.79
N VAL A 122 1.46 2.59 -10.94
CA VAL A 122 1.29 4.04 -10.93
C VAL A 122 1.37 4.53 -9.47
N PRO A 123 2.33 5.41 -9.15
CA PRO A 123 2.42 6.04 -7.84
C PRO A 123 1.25 7.00 -7.64
N ASN A 124 0.93 7.34 -6.39
CA ASN A 124 -0.15 8.30 -6.11
C ASN A 124 -1.49 7.95 -6.83
N MET A 125 -1.91 6.69 -6.74
CA MET A 125 -3.21 6.23 -7.25
C MET A 125 -4.41 7.11 -6.84
N PRO A 126 -4.48 7.68 -5.60
CA PRO A 126 -5.58 8.55 -5.22
C PRO A 126 -5.73 9.80 -6.10
N GLY A 127 -4.67 10.23 -6.79
CA GLY A 127 -4.71 11.35 -7.73
C GLY A 127 -5.67 11.15 -8.90
N ALA A 128 -6.02 9.91 -9.25
CA ALA A 128 -7.03 9.62 -10.28
C ALA A 128 -8.47 9.93 -9.86
N VAL A 129 -8.72 10.10 -8.55
CA VAL A 129 -10.05 10.37 -7.99
C VAL A 129 -10.02 11.62 -7.09
N PRO A 130 -9.64 12.79 -7.63
CA PRO A 130 -9.23 13.95 -6.84
C PRO A 130 -10.33 14.48 -5.91
N VAL A 131 -11.60 14.44 -6.33
CA VAL A 131 -12.72 14.91 -5.50
C VAL A 131 -12.85 14.05 -4.24
N THR A 132 -12.83 12.73 -4.38
CA THR A 132 -12.92 11.79 -3.26
C THR A 132 -11.67 11.84 -2.40
N ALA A 133 -10.48 11.82 -3.01
CA ALA A 133 -9.21 11.86 -2.31
C ALA A 133 -9.04 13.15 -1.50
N THR A 134 -9.38 14.32 -2.08
CA THR A 134 -9.32 15.61 -1.39
C THR A 134 -10.23 15.62 -0.17
N ARG A 135 -11.48 15.19 -0.31
CA ARG A 135 -12.42 15.13 0.82
C ARG A 135 -11.92 14.19 1.93
N ALA A 136 -11.39 13.01 1.56
CA ALA A 136 -10.85 12.06 2.53
C ALA A 136 -9.63 12.62 3.27
N LEU A 137 -8.69 13.25 2.55
CA LEU A 137 -7.51 13.87 3.14
C LEU A 137 -7.88 15.03 4.06
N VAL A 138 -8.70 15.96 3.59
CA VAL A 138 -9.13 17.14 4.36
C VAL A 138 -9.88 16.73 5.63
N ASN A 139 -10.77 15.73 5.57
CA ASN A 139 -11.46 15.23 6.76
C ASN A 139 -10.49 14.71 7.83
N ALA A 140 -9.36 14.13 7.43
CA ALA A 140 -8.34 13.65 8.36
C ALA A 140 -7.41 14.77 8.85
N THR A 141 -7.14 15.79 8.03
CA THR A 141 -6.12 16.81 8.33
C THR A 141 -6.66 18.11 8.94
N THR A 142 -7.96 18.41 8.77
CA THR A 142 -8.55 19.71 9.16
C THR A 142 -8.34 20.02 10.64
N VAL A 143 -8.44 19.04 11.53
CA VAL A 143 -8.23 19.23 12.98
C VAL A 143 -6.82 19.74 13.29
N TYR A 144 -5.80 19.24 12.59
CA TYR A 144 -4.41 19.67 12.79
C TYR A 144 -4.17 21.08 12.25
N ILE A 145 -4.81 21.42 11.12
CA ILE A 145 -4.75 22.75 10.52
C ILE A 145 -5.38 23.79 11.46
N GLN A 146 -6.56 23.48 12.02
CA GLN A 146 -7.25 24.35 12.98
C GLN A 146 -6.43 24.55 14.25
N ASN A 147 -5.90 23.46 14.83
CA ASN A 147 -5.04 23.54 16.01
C ASN A 147 -3.81 24.43 15.80
N LEU A 148 -3.16 24.32 14.62
CA LEU A 148 -2.03 25.18 14.26
C LEU A 148 -2.44 26.64 14.07
N ALA A 149 -3.59 26.88 13.45
CA ALA A 149 -4.09 28.24 13.20
C ALA A 149 -4.48 28.96 14.49
N ASP A 150 -5.14 28.25 15.42
CA ASP A 150 -5.67 28.84 16.65
C ASP A 150 -4.58 29.05 17.73
N LEU A 151 -3.62 28.14 17.83
CA LEU A 151 -2.60 28.15 18.90
C LEU A 151 -1.24 28.66 18.44
N GLY A 152 -1.00 28.73 17.13
CA GLY A 152 0.34 28.90 16.58
C GLY A 152 1.21 27.67 16.79
N PHE A 153 2.41 27.69 16.19
CA PHE A 153 3.29 26.53 16.11
C PHE A 153 3.77 26.02 17.48
N ASP A 154 4.36 26.89 18.30
CA ASP A 154 5.04 26.48 19.54
C ASP A 154 4.05 25.87 20.55
N ASP A 155 2.88 26.49 20.71
CA ASP A 155 1.89 26.02 21.68
C ASP A 155 1.11 24.81 21.15
N CYS A 156 0.89 24.72 19.83
CA CYS A 156 0.32 23.53 19.21
C CYS A 156 1.22 22.30 19.42
N ILE A 157 2.54 22.40 19.22
CA ILE A 157 3.45 21.28 19.42
C ILE A 157 3.57 20.87 20.89
N LYS A 158 3.55 21.83 21.82
CA LYS A 158 3.55 21.53 23.26
C LYS A 158 2.26 20.81 23.68
N LYS A 159 1.13 21.22 23.12
CA LYS A 159 -0.20 20.71 23.48
C LYS A 159 -0.52 19.35 22.86
N PHE A 160 -0.07 19.09 21.62
CA PHE A 160 -0.40 17.89 20.86
C PHE A 160 0.87 17.05 20.59
N PRO A 161 1.18 16.04 21.42
CA PRO A 161 2.37 15.21 21.27
C PRO A 161 2.51 14.53 19.91
N GLU A 162 1.40 14.21 19.25
CA GLU A 162 1.37 13.65 17.89
C GLU A 162 1.96 14.61 16.85
N MET A 163 1.82 15.92 17.04
CA MET A 163 2.40 16.95 16.16
C MET A 163 3.92 17.02 16.32
N LYS A 164 4.43 16.79 17.54
CA LYS A 164 5.87 16.71 17.81
C LYS A 164 6.52 15.55 17.04
N GLY A 165 5.85 14.40 17.00
CA GLY A 165 6.31 13.22 16.25
C GLY A 165 6.25 13.40 14.72
N ALA A 166 5.45 14.35 14.23
CA ALA A 166 5.29 14.66 12.81
C ALA A 166 6.25 15.75 12.31
N LEU A 167 7.03 16.40 13.20
CA LEU A 167 7.93 17.48 12.82
C LEU A 167 9.18 16.94 12.11
N ASN A 168 9.31 17.26 10.81
CA ASN A 168 10.47 16.86 10.02
C ASN A 168 11.69 17.77 10.25
N CYS A 169 11.49 19.08 10.11
CA CYS A 169 12.55 20.09 10.23
C CYS A 169 12.06 21.31 11.02
N PHE A 170 12.95 21.94 11.79
CA PHE A 170 12.66 23.19 12.50
C PHE A 170 13.93 23.99 12.73
N LYS A 171 13.91 25.31 12.44
CA LYS A 171 15.05 26.23 12.63
C LYS A 171 16.38 25.74 12.02
N GLY A 172 16.32 25.08 10.86
CA GLY A 172 17.49 24.55 10.17
C GLY A 172 17.97 23.17 10.66
N GLU A 173 17.31 22.60 11.67
CA GLU A 173 17.63 21.26 12.18
C GLU A 173 16.63 20.21 11.70
N ILE A 174 17.12 18.99 11.49
CA ILE A 174 16.28 17.81 11.29
C ILE A 174 15.77 17.35 12.67
N MET A 175 14.46 17.25 12.82
CA MET A 175 13.81 16.88 14.08
C MET A 175 13.44 15.39 14.09
N LEU A 176 13.02 14.85 12.95
CA LEU A 176 12.60 13.45 12.83
C LEU A 176 13.80 12.50 12.78
N ALA A 177 13.91 11.61 13.78
CA ALA A 177 15.01 10.65 13.89
C ALA A 177 15.19 9.77 12.64
N ALA A 178 14.09 9.40 11.97
CA ALA A 178 14.14 8.59 10.76
C ALA A 178 14.89 9.27 9.59
N LEU A 179 14.89 10.61 9.54
CA LEU A 179 15.59 11.38 8.50
C LEU A 179 17.07 11.63 8.85
N LYS A 180 17.41 11.69 10.14
CA LYS A 180 18.80 11.88 10.61
C LYS A 180 19.74 10.75 10.19
N ASN A 181 19.21 9.56 9.93
CA ASN A 181 19.99 8.38 9.55
C ASN A 181 20.13 8.20 8.02
N ILE A 182 19.54 9.10 7.23
CA ILE A 182 19.51 9.02 5.76
C ILE A 182 20.39 10.09 5.10
N LEU A 183 20.71 11.17 5.83
CA LEU A 183 21.57 12.28 5.42
C LEU A 183 22.90 12.21 6.19
#